data_AF-A0A1I2CD88-F1
#
_entry.id   AF-A0A1I2CD88-F1
#
_cell.length_a   1.000
_cell.length_b   1.000
_cell.length_c   1.000
_cell.angle_alpha   90.00
_cell.angle_beta   90.00
_cell.angle_gamma   90.00
#
_symmetry.space_group_name_H-M   'P 1'
#
loop_
_entity.id
_entity.type
_entity.pdbx_description
1 polymer ?
#
loop_
_entity_poly.entity_id
_entity_poly.type
_entity_poly.pdbx_seq_one_letter_code
_entity_poly.pdbx_strand_id
1 'polypeptide(L)'
;MNTFNRMFFATGLVAFGLGMSSTSGCGGGDYCSTVFNKAVECASPEEKALVEGLKDLVMKDCREKKDRDPEEEKADLECAKKSACDEYKKCQQELSDKKQAIRIKKEVEGALKTGEKMEDALSSCKYSDIKDEEVKKLCGDLFKKSIDAAVKELEGIRDSGGDGLSKCFDLQATAEKVSPEEKTKADALCKEVEAGKRAKEALDEAKKNLDAGTNEVPFQCSMAVEDLEKLTSDWAKNKLQEVAKGCYVDLGKKILPAQVDKMLICEYQVEQVYKAVKKYNLKDAELDGWITKADAKCAGSK
;
A
#
# COMPACT_ATOMS: atom_id res chain seq x y z
N MET A 1 -27.46 1.77 -6.52
CA MET A 1 -27.29 0.31 -6.46
C MET A 1 -27.67 -0.12 -5.05
N ASN A 2 -28.67 -0.99 -4.95
CA ASN A 2 -29.43 -1.26 -3.72
C ASN A 2 -28.59 -1.92 -2.63
N THR A 3 -28.58 -1.29 -1.46
CA THR A 3 -28.01 -1.75 -0.19
C THR A 3 -28.92 -2.80 0.44
N PHE A 4 -28.94 -4.01 -0.13
CA PHE A 4 -29.53 -5.19 0.51
C PHE A 4 -28.43 -6.23 0.66
N ASN A 5 -27.83 -6.28 1.85
CA ASN A 5 -27.19 -7.45 2.48
C ASN A 5 -26.32 -7.03 3.67
N ARG A 6 -26.97 -6.73 4.79
CA ARG A 6 -26.35 -6.88 6.12
C ARG A 6 -27.42 -7.45 7.05
N MET A 7 -27.78 -8.70 6.80
CA MET A 7 -28.62 -9.46 7.72
C MET A 7 -27.71 -10.47 8.44
N PHE A 8 -27.41 -10.16 9.70
CA PHE A 8 -27.05 -11.08 10.79
C PHE A 8 -26.42 -12.43 10.39
N PHE A 9 -25.20 -12.42 9.87
CA PHE A 9 -24.32 -13.59 9.89
C PHE A 9 -22.86 -13.13 10.03
N ALA A 10 -22.51 -12.65 11.21
CA ALA A 10 -21.12 -12.39 11.55
C ALA A 10 -20.90 -12.70 13.03
N THR A 11 -20.52 -13.94 13.34
CA THR A 11 -19.40 -14.23 14.25
C THR A 11 -19.09 -15.73 14.28
N GLY A 12 -17.87 -16.08 13.82
CA GLY A 12 -16.92 -16.86 14.63
C GLY A 12 -17.17 -18.36 14.79
N LEU A 13 -16.83 -19.12 13.75
CA LEU A 13 -16.49 -20.54 13.85
C LEU A 13 -15.15 -20.70 14.59
N VAL A 14 -15.16 -21.10 15.86
CA VAL A 14 -14.02 -21.77 16.53
C VAL A 14 -14.57 -22.86 17.44
N ALA A 15 -13.94 -24.04 17.36
CA ALA A 15 -14.47 -25.32 17.81
C ALA A 15 -14.10 -25.72 19.26
N PHE A 16 -14.87 -26.70 19.77
CA PHE A 16 -14.62 -27.65 20.87
C PHE A 16 -14.88 -27.25 22.34
N GLY A 17 -15.61 -28.14 23.05
CA GLY A 17 -15.46 -28.39 24.49
C GLY A 17 -16.77 -28.47 25.30
N LEU A 18 -17.31 -29.69 25.47
CA LEU A 18 -18.51 -30.08 26.23
C LEU A 18 -18.55 -29.58 27.70
N GLY A 19 -19.76 -29.37 28.21
CA GLY A 19 -20.05 -29.24 29.65
C GLY A 19 -21.45 -28.65 29.92
N MET A 20 -22.46 -29.50 30.07
CA MET A 20 -23.83 -29.12 30.40
C MET A 20 -23.97 -28.72 31.87
N SER A 21 -24.77 -27.70 32.17
CA SER A 21 -25.50 -27.55 33.44
C SER A 21 -26.72 -26.66 33.21
N SER A 22 -27.91 -27.28 33.33
CA SER A 22 -29.21 -26.64 33.19
C SER A 22 -29.75 -26.20 34.55
N THR A 23 -30.23 -24.95 34.65
CA THR A 23 -31.20 -24.55 35.67
C THR A 23 -32.35 -23.78 35.03
N SER A 24 -33.54 -24.34 35.18
CA SER A 24 -34.84 -23.85 34.72
C SER A 24 -35.51 -22.92 35.73
N GLY A 25 -36.12 -21.82 35.26
CA GLY A 25 -36.98 -20.95 36.07
C GLY A 25 -37.91 -20.05 35.22
N CYS A 26 -39.23 -20.25 35.41
CA CYS A 26 -40.42 -19.39 35.18
C CYS A 26 -40.48 -18.33 34.04
N GLY A 27 -41.44 -18.55 33.11
CA GLY A 27 -42.45 -17.56 32.70
C GLY A 27 -42.08 -16.46 31.69
N GLY A 28 -40.81 -16.19 31.47
CA GLY A 28 -40.31 -15.46 30.30
C GLY A 28 -39.44 -16.42 29.51
N GLY A 29 -39.56 -16.44 28.18
CA GLY A 29 -38.64 -17.22 27.34
C GLY A 29 -37.19 -16.84 27.68
N ASP A 30 -36.26 -17.79 27.52
CA ASP A 30 -34.85 -17.47 27.68
C ASP A 30 -34.43 -16.29 26.76
N TYR A 31 -33.36 -15.60 27.11
CA TYR A 31 -32.83 -14.46 26.35
C TYR A 31 -32.89 -14.67 24.83
N CYS A 32 -32.36 -15.81 24.38
CA CYS A 32 -32.29 -16.19 22.98
C CYS A 32 -33.67 -16.26 22.32
N SER A 33 -34.65 -16.87 22.98
CA SER A 33 -36.01 -16.98 22.44
C SER A 33 -36.71 -15.64 22.39
N THR A 34 -36.51 -14.77 23.39
CA THR A 34 -37.09 -13.42 23.42
C THR A 34 -36.60 -12.58 22.24
N VAL A 35 -35.27 -12.52 22.04
CA VAL A 35 -34.68 -11.75 20.93
C VAL A 35 -35.04 -12.36 19.58
N PHE A 36 -34.97 -13.69 19.44
CA PHE A 36 -35.30 -14.38 18.19
C PHE A 36 -36.76 -14.18 17.78
N ASN A 37 -37.70 -14.33 18.72
CA ASN A 37 -39.12 -14.16 18.42
C ASN A 37 -39.43 -12.72 17.97
N LYS A 38 -38.79 -11.71 18.58
CA LYS A 38 -38.96 -10.32 18.13
C LYS A 38 -38.36 -10.07 16.75
N ALA A 39 -37.23 -10.71 16.44
CA ALA A 39 -36.65 -10.66 15.10
C ALA A 39 -37.59 -11.26 14.04
N VAL A 40 -38.23 -12.40 14.33
CA VAL A 40 -39.23 -13.03 13.44
C VAL A 40 -40.49 -12.19 13.31
N GLU A 41 -40.97 -11.59 14.39
CA GLU A 41 -42.13 -10.68 14.39
C GLU A 41 -41.92 -9.48 13.45
N CYS A 42 -40.70 -8.93 13.45
CA CYS A 42 -40.36 -7.74 12.68
C CYS A 42 -39.70 -8.00 11.33
N ALA A 43 -39.53 -9.27 10.94
CA ALA A 43 -39.02 -9.66 9.63
C ALA A 43 -40.03 -9.36 8.52
N SER A 44 -39.54 -9.03 7.32
CA SER A 44 -40.39 -8.97 6.13
C SER A 44 -40.91 -10.37 5.76
N PRO A 45 -41.97 -10.49 4.94
CA PRO A 45 -42.48 -11.80 4.50
C PRO A 45 -41.43 -12.69 3.83
N GLU A 46 -40.50 -12.10 3.09
CA GLU A 46 -39.40 -12.80 2.42
C GLU A 46 -38.31 -13.25 3.40
N GLU A 47 -38.01 -12.43 4.41
CA GLU A 47 -37.02 -12.71 5.46
C GLU A 47 -37.52 -13.74 6.46
N LYS A 48 -38.82 -13.75 6.73
CA LYS A 48 -39.44 -14.60 7.76
C LYS A 48 -39.20 -16.09 7.50
N ALA A 49 -39.37 -16.54 6.26
CA ALA A 49 -39.12 -17.94 5.89
C ALA A 49 -37.65 -18.35 6.08
N LEU A 50 -36.71 -17.44 5.83
CA LEU A 50 -35.26 -17.67 6.04
C LEU A 50 -34.94 -17.73 7.54
N VAL A 51 -35.42 -16.76 8.32
CA VAL A 51 -35.15 -16.69 9.77
C VAL A 51 -35.77 -17.87 10.50
N GLU A 52 -37.02 -18.24 10.17
CA GLU A 52 -37.69 -19.40 10.76
C GLU A 52 -37.00 -20.72 10.36
N GLY A 53 -36.52 -20.85 9.12
CA GLY A 53 -35.76 -22.02 8.66
C GLY A 53 -34.41 -22.21 9.37
N LEU A 54 -33.86 -21.14 9.96
CA LEU A 54 -32.58 -21.13 10.69
C LEU A 54 -32.75 -21.18 12.21
N LYS A 55 -34.00 -21.26 12.70
CA LYS A 55 -34.33 -21.15 14.14
C LYS A 55 -33.49 -22.05 15.02
N ASP A 56 -33.41 -23.35 14.69
CA ASP A 56 -32.72 -24.32 15.55
C ASP A 56 -31.22 -24.05 15.62
N LEU A 57 -30.61 -23.61 14.51
CA LEU A 57 -29.21 -23.23 14.46
C LEU A 57 -28.94 -21.96 15.29
N VAL A 58 -29.72 -20.90 15.06
CA VAL A 58 -29.56 -19.61 15.76
C VAL A 58 -29.79 -19.75 17.27
N MET A 59 -30.81 -20.52 17.66
CA MET A 59 -31.11 -20.78 19.06
C MET A 59 -30.03 -21.61 19.74
N LYS A 60 -29.50 -22.62 19.05
CA LYS A 60 -28.38 -23.42 19.55
C LYS A 60 -27.13 -22.56 19.74
N ASP A 61 -26.73 -21.81 18.72
CA ASP A 61 -25.53 -20.95 18.77
C ASP A 61 -25.65 -19.89 19.86
N CYS A 62 -26.82 -19.26 20.01
CA CYS A 62 -27.05 -18.28 21.07
C CYS A 62 -26.92 -18.90 22.48
N ARG A 63 -27.48 -20.10 22.69
CA ARG A 63 -27.45 -20.78 23.99
C ARG A 63 -26.07 -21.32 24.34
N GLU A 64 -25.34 -21.85 23.35
CA GLU A 64 -24.02 -22.46 23.53
C GLU A 64 -22.89 -21.41 23.67
N LYS A 65 -23.14 -20.14 23.35
CA LYS A 65 -22.16 -19.06 23.55
C LYS A 65 -21.85 -18.86 25.03
N LYS A 66 -20.62 -19.21 25.42
CA LYS A 66 -20.13 -19.19 26.82
C LYS A 66 -19.69 -17.80 27.29
N ASP A 67 -19.23 -16.95 26.38
CA ASP A 67 -18.71 -15.61 26.67
C ASP A 67 -19.73 -14.53 26.25
N ARG A 68 -20.94 -14.59 26.82
CA ARG A 68 -21.96 -13.56 26.59
C ARG A 68 -21.75 -12.40 27.55
N ASP A 69 -21.69 -11.21 26.98
CA ASP A 69 -21.57 -9.97 27.76
C ASP A 69 -22.96 -9.62 28.35
N PRO A 70 -23.11 -9.58 29.69
CA PRO A 70 -24.38 -9.27 30.32
C PRO A 70 -24.93 -7.87 29.97
N GLU A 71 -24.07 -6.90 29.65
CA GLU A 71 -24.51 -5.57 29.22
C GLU A 71 -25.06 -5.61 27.80
N GLU A 72 -24.47 -6.43 26.92
CA GLU A 72 -25.00 -6.66 25.57
C GLU A 72 -26.36 -7.38 25.62
N GLU A 73 -26.49 -8.44 26.42
CA GLU A 73 -27.76 -9.17 26.55
C GLU A 73 -28.87 -8.24 27.05
N LYS A 74 -28.56 -7.38 28.03
CA LYS A 74 -29.49 -6.39 28.53
C LYS A 74 -29.90 -5.40 27.44
N ALA A 75 -28.95 -4.90 26.66
CA ALA A 75 -29.24 -3.96 25.58
C ALA A 75 -30.09 -4.60 24.46
N ASP A 76 -29.79 -5.85 24.09
CA ASP A 76 -30.55 -6.62 23.10
C ASP A 76 -31.99 -6.87 23.58
N LEU A 77 -32.19 -7.16 24.87
CA LEU A 77 -33.51 -7.26 25.49
C LEU A 77 -34.25 -5.92 25.54
N GLU A 78 -33.56 -4.81 25.82
CA GLU A 78 -34.18 -3.47 25.78
C GLU A 78 -34.64 -3.09 24.37
N CYS A 79 -33.88 -3.46 23.32
CA CYS A 79 -34.36 -3.33 21.95
C CYS A 79 -35.57 -4.22 21.69
N ALA A 80 -35.56 -5.47 22.16
CA ALA A 80 -36.67 -6.40 21.95
C ALA A 80 -37.99 -5.95 22.59
N LYS A 81 -37.94 -5.08 23.61
CA LYS A 81 -39.11 -4.44 24.24
C LYS A 81 -39.76 -3.35 23.39
N LYS A 82 -39.14 -2.88 22.30
CA LYS A 82 -39.72 -1.87 21.42
C LYS A 82 -40.99 -2.39 20.76
N SER A 83 -42.07 -1.62 20.87
CA SER A 83 -43.38 -2.01 20.33
C SER A 83 -43.42 -1.94 18.81
N ALA A 84 -42.87 -0.88 18.23
CA ALA A 84 -42.80 -0.71 16.78
C ALA A 84 -41.57 -1.42 16.18
N CYS A 85 -41.78 -2.13 15.07
CA CYS A 85 -40.71 -2.85 14.38
C CYS A 85 -39.63 -1.93 13.79
N ASP A 86 -39.96 -0.71 13.38
CA ASP A 86 -38.97 0.26 12.91
C ASP A 86 -38.06 0.74 14.05
N GLU A 87 -38.61 0.93 15.24
CA GLU A 87 -37.83 1.28 16.44
C GLU A 87 -36.94 0.11 16.89
N TYR A 88 -37.46 -1.12 16.84
CA TYR A 88 -36.68 -2.33 17.09
C TYR A 88 -35.50 -2.45 16.11
N LYS A 89 -35.77 -2.34 14.80
CA LYS A 89 -34.74 -2.43 13.74
C LYS A 89 -33.68 -1.35 13.90
N LYS A 90 -34.08 -0.11 14.19
CA LYS A 90 -33.15 0.98 14.44
C LYS A 90 -32.30 0.73 15.69
N CYS A 91 -32.91 0.27 16.78
CA CYS A 91 -32.20 -0.06 18.02
C CYS A 91 -31.15 -1.18 17.80
N GLN A 92 -31.54 -2.25 17.10
CA GLN A 92 -30.64 -3.34 16.74
C GLN A 92 -29.50 -2.91 15.81
N GLN A 93 -29.78 -2.03 14.85
CA GLN A 93 -28.74 -1.45 14.00
C GLN A 93 -27.74 -0.62 14.80
N GLU A 94 -28.21 0.24 15.71
CA GLU A 94 -27.33 1.06 16.57
C GLU A 94 -26.46 0.19 17.50
N LEU A 95 -27.01 -0.91 18.04
CA LEU A 95 -26.22 -1.86 18.82
C LEU A 95 -25.18 -2.58 17.95
N SER A 96 -25.55 -3.05 16.77
CA SER A 96 -24.64 -3.68 15.83
C SER A 96 -23.49 -2.76 15.42
N ASP A 97 -23.80 -1.49 15.11
CA ASP A 97 -22.81 -0.46 14.76
C ASP A 97 -21.84 -0.21 15.93
N LYS A 98 -22.34 -0.15 17.18
CA LYS A 98 -21.49 -0.01 18.38
C LYS A 98 -20.58 -1.21 18.60
N LYS A 99 -21.11 -2.43 18.48
CA LYS A 99 -20.32 -3.68 18.62
C LYS A 99 -19.23 -3.74 17.55
N GLN A 100 -19.57 -3.38 16.31
CA GLN A 100 -18.61 -3.29 15.22
C GLN A 100 -17.52 -2.25 15.51
N ALA A 101 -17.89 -1.05 15.98
CA ALA A 101 -16.94 0.00 16.33
C ALA A 101 -15.96 -0.44 17.43
N ILE A 102 -16.44 -1.07 18.52
CA ILE A 102 -15.59 -1.59 19.61
C ILE A 102 -14.62 -2.64 19.09
N ARG A 103 -15.11 -3.57 18.26
CA ARG A 103 -14.26 -4.62 17.68
C ARG A 103 -13.15 -4.02 16.81
N ILE A 104 -13.50 -3.14 15.87
CA ILE A 104 -12.54 -2.49 14.98
C ILE A 104 -11.55 -1.66 15.79
N LYS A 105 -12.03 -0.89 16.79
CA LYS A 105 -11.18 -0.13 17.70
C LYS A 105 -10.11 -1.01 18.34
N LYS A 106 -10.51 -2.16 18.89
CA LYS A 106 -9.57 -3.10 19.53
C LYS A 106 -8.57 -3.69 18.54
N GLU A 107 -9.01 -4.08 17.35
CA GLU A 107 -8.13 -4.59 16.28
C GLU A 107 -7.10 -3.53 15.85
N VAL A 108 -7.56 -2.30 15.59
CA VAL A 108 -6.73 -1.19 15.13
C VAL A 108 -5.75 -0.73 16.20
N GLU A 109 -6.20 -0.54 17.45
CA GLU A 109 -5.30 -0.19 18.56
C GLU A 109 -4.24 -1.28 18.80
N GLY A 110 -4.64 -2.56 18.69
CA GLY A 110 -3.71 -3.69 18.79
C GLY A 110 -2.63 -3.62 17.70
N ALA A 111 -3.03 -3.43 16.45
CA ALA A 111 -2.11 -3.31 15.31
C ALA A 111 -1.21 -2.06 15.41
N LEU A 112 -1.76 -0.92 15.85
CA LEU A 112 -0.99 0.30 16.08
C LEU A 112 0.09 0.11 17.15
N LYS A 113 -0.22 -0.60 18.24
CA LYS A 113 0.72 -0.85 19.36
C LYS A 113 1.78 -1.90 19.03
N THR A 114 1.39 -3.01 18.42
CA THR A 114 2.27 -4.19 18.26
C THR A 114 2.87 -4.31 16.87
N GLY A 115 2.23 -3.75 15.85
CA GLY A 115 2.57 -3.99 14.45
C GLY A 115 2.10 -5.35 13.92
N GLU A 116 1.50 -6.20 14.76
CA GLU A 116 0.92 -7.48 14.32
C GLU A 116 -0.46 -7.27 13.70
N LYS A 117 -0.84 -8.14 12.75
CA LYS A 117 -2.15 -8.14 12.09
C LYS A 117 -2.54 -6.80 11.46
N MET A 118 -1.54 -6.05 10.97
CA MET A 118 -1.76 -4.78 10.28
C MET A 118 -2.68 -4.95 9.07
N GLU A 119 -2.53 -6.03 8.30
CA GLU A 119 -3.38 -6.31 7.13
C GLU A 119 -4.86 -6.55 7.51
N ASP A 120 -5.10 -7.31 8.58
CA ASP A 120 -6.46 -7.53 9.11
C ASP A 120 -7.08 -6.21 9.57
N ALA A 121 -6.32 -5.41 10.34
CA ALA A 121 -6.79 -4.12 10.84
C ALA A 121 -7.06 -3.12 9.70
N LEU A 122 -6.20 -3.06 8.69
CA LEU A 122 -6.38 -2.24 7.49
C LEU A 122 -7.62 -2.70 6.71
N SER A 123 -7.85 -4.00 6.60
CA SER A 123 -9.03 -4.57 5.96
C SER A 123 -10.31 -4.23 6.73
N SER A 124 -10.29 -4.38 8.05
CA SER A 124 -11.39 -3.96 8.93
C SER A 124 -11.71 -2.47 8.76
N CYS A 125 -10.70 -1.61 8.70
CA CYS A 125 -10.87 -0.17 8.44
C CYS A 125 -11.40 0.14 7.03
N LYS A 126 -11.01 -0.65 6.03
CA LYS A 126 -11.32 -0.43 4.61
C LYS A 126 -12.74 -0.86 4.23
N TYR A 127 -13.20 -1.99 4.76
CA TYR A 127 -14.45 -2.62 4.32
C TYR A 127 -15.60 -2.44 5.31
N SER A 128 -15.34 -1.84 6.47
CA SER A 128 -16.38 -1.53 7.45
C SER A 128 -16.99 -0.16 7.18
N ASP A 129 -18.30 -0.07 7.36
CA ASP A 129 -19.02 1.21 7.34
C ASP A 129 -18.93 1.80 8.74
N ILE A 130 -17.79 2.40 9.05
CA ILE A 130 -17.48 2.90 10.39
C ILE A 130 -18.21 4.22 10.59
N LYS A 131 -19.16 4.26 11.53
CA LYS A 131 -19.88 5.48 11.91
C LYS A 131 -19.23 6.23 13.07
N ASP A 132 -18.45 5.54 13.88
CA ASP A 132 -17.77 6.12 15.04
C ASP A 132 -16.56 6.96 14.62
N GLU A 133 -16.54 8.24 14.99
CA GLU A 133 -15.49 9.19 14.59
C GLU A 133 -14.12 8.90 15.23
N GLU A 134 -14.09 8.34 16.45
CA GLU A 134 -12.83 7.94 17.09
C GLU A 134 -12.19 6.78 16.33
N VAL A 135 -13.01 5.78 15.95
CA VAL A 135 -12.54 4.64 15.15
C VAL A 135 -12.12 5.08 13.75
N LYS A 136 -12.84 6.02 13.11
CA LYS A 136 -12.41 6.61 11.82
C LYS A 136 -11.02 7.25 11.95
N LYS A 137 -10.78 8.01 13.01
CA LYS A 137 -9.48 8.64 13.27
C LYS A 137 -8.37 7.60 13.46
N LEU A 138 -8.62 6.57 14.27
CA LEU A 138 -7.66 5.47 14.47
C LEU A 138 -7.35 4.73 13.17
N CYS A 139 -8.35 4.51 12.32
CA CYS A 139 -8.14 3.94 10.99
C CYS A 139 -7.29 4.86 10.10
N GLY A 140 -7.51 6.18 10.15
CA GLY A 140 -6.65 7.16 9.46
C GLY A 140 -5.19 7.08 9.91
N ASP A 141 -4.96 7.00 11.23
CA ASP A 141 -3.62 6.84 11.81
C ASP A 141 -2.97 5.51 11.38
N LEU A 142 -3.75 4.43 11.30
CA LEU A 142 -3.30 3.12 10.83
C LEU A 142 -2.87 3.17 9.35
N PHE A 143 -3.69 3.76 8.47
CA PHE A 143 -3.34 3.93 7.06
C PHE A 143 -2.09 4.77 6.89
N LYS A 144 -1.97 5.88 7.65
CA LYS A 144 -0.77 6.72 7.62
C LYS A 144 0.48 5.94 8.04
N LYS A 145 0.40 5.18 9.14
CA LYS A 145 1.52 4.32 9.58
C LYS A 145 1.91 3.28 8.52
N SER A 146 0.91 2.72 7.82
CA SER A 146 1.16 1.77 6.74
C SER A 146 1.83 2.42 5.53
N ILE A 147 1.39 3.63 5.15
CA ILE A 147 2.01 4.43 4.08
C ILE A 147 3.45 4.78 4.45
N ASP A 148 3.70 5.28 5.65
CA ASP A 148 5.05 5.65 6.12
C ASP A 148 6.02 4.46 6.08
N ALA A 149 5.54 3.26 6.44
CA ALA A 149 6.34 2.04 6.37
C ALA A 149 6.64 1.62 4.91
N ALA A 150 5.63 1.65 4.03
CA ALA A 150 5.78 1.32 2.62
C ALA A 150 6.67 2.32 1.88
N VAL A 151 6.57 3.61 2.21
CA VAL A 151 7.46 4.67 1.69
C VAL A 151 8.91 4.36 2.06
N LYS A 152 9.21 4.08 3.32
CA LYS A 152 10.58 3.73 3.75
C LYS A 152 11.13 2.49 3.06
N GLU A 153 10.29 1.47 2.88
CA GLU A 153 10.68 0.26 2.15
C GLU A 153 11.02 0.61 0.68
N LEU A 154 10.17 1.39 0.01
CA LEU A 154 10.38 1.82 -1.36
C LEU A 154 11.56 2.77 -1.54
N GLU A 155 11.84 3.65 -0.57
CA GLU A 155 13.06 4.46 -0.57
C GLU A 155 14.32 3.58 -0.52
N GLY A 156 14.31 2.51 0.28
CA GLY A 156 15.39 1.52 0.30
C GLY A 156 15.54 0.77 -1.03
N ILE A 157 14.43 0.42 -1.68
CA ILE A 157 14.44 -0.22 -3.01
C ILE A 157 14.95 0.75 -4.08
N ARG A 158 14.48 2.00 -4.06
CA ARG A 158 14.94 3.10 -4.92
C ARG A 158 16.46 3.26 -4.83
N ASP A 159 16.97 3.36 -3.61
CA ASP A 159 18.39 3.64 -3.36
C ASP A 159 19.30 2.47 -3.75
N SER A 160 18.79 1.23 -3.63
CA SER A 160 19.50 0.02 -4.03
C SER A 160 19.31 -0.37 -5.51
N GLY A 161 18.40 0.28 -6.24
CA GLY A 161 18.04 -0.07 -7.61
C GLY A 161 17.33 -1.42 -7.74
N GLY A 162 16.60 -1.85 -6.70
CA GLY A 162 15.85 -3.10 -6.68
C GLY A 162 14.54 -3.05 -7.49
N ASP A 163 13.87 -4.20 -7.60
CA ASP A 163 12.52 -4.26 -8.18
C ASP A 163 11.46 -3.93 -7.12
N GLY A 164 10.75 -2.81 -7.32
CA GLY A 164 9.71 -2.34 -6.43
C GLY A 164 8.30 -2.36 -7.01
N LEU A 165 8.08 -2.97 -8.18
CA LEU A 165 6.80 -2.83 -8.91
C LEU A 165 5.57 -3.22 -8.07
N SER A 166 5.62 -4.38 -7.41
CA SER A 166 4.51 -4.84 -6.54
C SER A 166 4.28 -3.90 -5.37
N LYS A 167 5.36 -3.44 -4.72
CA LYS A 167 5.29 -2.54 -3.57
C LYS A 167 4.78 -1.16 -3.95
N CYS A 168 5.09 -0.71 -5.15
CA CYS A 168 4.55 0.51 -5.73
C CYS A 168 3.05 0.45 -5.93
N PHE A 169 2.56 -0.66 -6.49
CA PHE A 169 1.12 -0.87 -6.65
C PHE A 169 0.39 -0.86 -5.29
N ASP A 170 0.94 -1.55 -4.29
CA ASP A 170 0.36 -1.62 -2.96
C ASP A 170 0.34 -0.24 -2.27
N LEU A 171 1.44 0.53 -2.39
CA LEU A 171 1.51 1.90 -1.86
C LEU A 171 0.48 2.81 -2.55
N GLN A 172 0.43 2.83 -3.88
CA GLN A 172 -0.51 3.67 -4.63
C GLN A 172 -1.97 3.36 -4.29
N ALA A 173 -2.32 2.08 -4.25
CA ALA A 173 -3.67 1.62 -3.91
C ALA A 173 -4.08 1.93 -2.47
N THR A 174 -3.11 2.03 -1.56
CA THR A 174 -3.34 2.43 -0.16
C THR A 174 -3.45 3.95 -0.05
N ALA A 175 -2.52 4.68 -0.66
CA ALA A 175 -2.44 6.13 -0.66
C ALA A 175 -3.68 6.79 -1.28
N GLU A 176 -4.20 6.24 -2.39
CA GLU A 176 -5.44 6.71 -3.05
C GLU A 176 -6.66 6.72 -2.12
N LYS A 177 -6.71 5.83 -1.13
CA LYS A 177 -7.82 5.78 -0.16
C LYS A 177 -7.69 6.81 0.95
N VAL A 178 -6.48 7.30 1.20
CA VAL A 178 -6.24 8.30 2.23
C VAL A 178 -6.50 9.69 1.65
N SER A 179 -5.81 10.04 0.56
CA SER A 179 -6.05 11.32 -0.12
C SER A 179 -5.44 11.34 -1.53
N PRO A 180 -5.90 12.27 -2.40
CA PRO A 180 -5.24 12.53 -3.69
C PRO A 180 -3.78 13.01 -3.54
N GLU A 181 -3.46 13.68 -2.45
CA GLU A 181 -2.11 14.16 -2.15
C GLU A 181 -1.17 12.99 -1.86
N GLU A 182 -1.59 12.04 -1.03
CA GLU A 182 -0.82 10.84 -0.72
C GLU A 182 -0.61 9.99 -1.98
N LYS A 183 -1.63 9.85 -2.84
CA LYS A 183 -1.49 9.18 -4.15
C LYS A 183 -0.41 9.84 -5.00
N THR A 184 -0.39 11.17 -5.07
CA THR A 184 0.61 11.92 -5.84
C THR A 184 2.02 11.70 -5.30
N LYS A 185 2.20 11.67 -3.97
CA LYS A 185 3.49 11.35 -3.33
C LYS A 185 3.94 9.92 -3.66
N ALA A 186 3.03 8.95 -3.59
CA ALA A 186 3.30 7.56 -3.96
C ALA A 186 3.72 7.43 -5.43
N ASP A 187 2.99 8.08 -6.35
CA ASP A 187 3.31 8.08 -7.79
C ASP A 187 4.70 8.68 -8.06
N ALA A 188 5.07 9.75 -7.36
CA ALA A 188 6.38 10.36 -7.48
C ALA A 188 7.50 9.41 -7.02
N LEU A 189 7.35 8.80 -5.83
CA LEU A 189 8.32 7.83 -5.32
C LEU A 189 8.45 6.61 -6.23
N CYS A 190 7.36 6.12 -6.81
CA CYS A 190 7.40 4.97 -7.71
C CYS A 190 8.13 5.25 -9.02
N LYS A 191 8.03 6.46 -9.55
CA LYS A 191 8.87 6.88 -10.69
C LYS A 191 10.35 6.92 -10.31
N GLU A 192 10.68 7.35 -9.10
CA GLU A 192 12.06 7.31 -8.60
C GLU A 192 12.57 5.88 -8.45
N VAL A 193 11.75 4.95 -7.97
CA VAL A 193 12.11 3.52 -7.84
C VAL A 193 12.46 2.93 -9.21
N GLU A 194 11.62 3.17 -10.22
CA GLU A 194 11.92 2.71 -11.59
C GLU A 194 13.17 3.36 -12.18
N ALA A 195 13.38 4.67 -11.93
CA ALA A 195 14.59 5.36 -12.33
C ALA A 195 15.83 4.82 -11.60
N GLY A 196 15.70 4.44 -10.33
CA GLY A 196 16.76 3.84 -9.52
C GLY A 196 17.21 2.49 -10.05
N LYS A 197 16.25 1.64 -10.45
CA LYS A 197 16.54 0.37 -11.14
C LYS A 197 17.33 0.60 -12.43
N ARG A 198 16.88 1.52 -13.28
CA ARG A 198 17.58 1.86 -14.54
C ARG A 198 18.96 2.47 -14.30
N ALA A 199 19.10 3.33 -13.30
CA ALA A 199 20.38 3.90 -12.90
C ALA A 199 21.38 2.81 -12.48
N LYS A 200 20.92 1.81 -11.71
CA LYS A 200 21.75 0.67 -11.35
C LYS A 200 22.17 -0.15 -12.56
N GLU A 201 21.25 -0.49 -13.44
CA GLU A 201 21.55 -1.23 -14.67
C GLU A 201 22.58 -0.48 -15.54
N ALA A 202 22.46 0.86 -15.65
CA ALA A 202 23.41 1.69 -16.36
C ALA A 202 24.81 1.67 -15.74
N LEU A 203 24.91 1.81 -14.42
CA LEU A 203 26.19 1.80 -13.70
C LEU A 203 26.85 0.42 -13.76
N ASP A 204 26.08 -0.66 -13.62
CA ASP A 204 26.58 -2.03 -13.67
C ASP A 204 27.11 -2.36 -15.09
N GLU A 205 26.39 -1.97 -16.15
CA GLU A 205 26.86 -2.18 -17.53
C GLU A 205 28.04 -1.26 -17.89
N ALA A 206 28.07 -0.01 -17.42
CA ALA A 206 29.21 0.88 -17.63
C ALA A 206 30.48 0.32 -16.98
N LYS A 207 30.36 -0.22 -15.77
CA LYS A 207 31.46 -0.91 -15.09
C LYS A 207 31.91 -2.15 -15.86
N LYS A 208 30.98 -2.97 -16.33
CA LYS A 208 31.29 -4.15 -17.14
C LYS A 208 32.04 -3.78 -18.42
N ASN A 209 31.66 -2.69 -19.10
CA ASN A 209 32.38 -2.18 -20.27
C ASN A 209 33.79 -1.68 -19.90
N LEU A 210 33.94 -0.97 -18.79
CA LEU A 210 35.24 -0.53 -18.27
C LEU A 210 36.19 -1.70 -17.99
N ASP A 211 35.67 -2.76 -17.37
CA ASP A 211 36.40 -3.96 -16.99
C ASP A 211 36.77 -4.81 -18.23
N ALA A 212 35.85 -4.91 -19.20
CA ALA A 212 36.10 -5.58 -20.48
C ALA A 212 37.00 -4.77 -21.43
N GLY A 213 37.19 -3.47 -21.16
CA GLY A 213 37.95 -2.57 -22.02
C GLY A 213 37.25 -2.27 -23.35
N THR A 214 35.92 -2.35 -23.38
CA THR A 214 35.14 -1.93 -24.55
C THR A 214 35.12 -0.41 -24.61
N ASN A 215 35.37 0.16 -25.79
CA ASN A 215 35.34 1.62 -26.00
C ASN A 215 33.92 2.08 -26.33
N GLU A 216 32.95 1.65 -25.52
CA GLU A 216 31.52 1.85 -25.79
C GLU A 216 30.80 2.40 -24.56
N VAL A 217 29.96 3.40 -24.78
CA VAL A 217 28.97 3.86 -23.80
C VAL A 217 27.73 2.97 -23.91
N PRO A 218 27.33 2.25 -22.84
CA PRO A 218 26.11 1.45 -22.85
C PRO A 218 24.87 2.30 -23.12
N PHE A 219 23.92 1.77 -23.87
CA PHE A 219 22.63 2.43 -24.13
C PHE A 219 21.84 2.73 -22.84
N GLN A 220 22.03 1.90 -21.81
CA GLN A 220 21.44 2.08 -20.49
C GLN A 220 21.82 3.43 -19.87
N CYS A 221 23.01 3.97 -20.19
CA CYS A 221 23.46 5.26 -19.70
C CYS A 221 22.57 6.42 -20.18
N SER A 222 22.22 6.46 -21.47
CA SER A 222 21.34 7.51 -21.98
C SER A 222 19.92 7.37 -21.43
N MET A 223 19.40 6.14 -21.37
CA MET A 223 18.07 5.90 -20.80
C MET A 223 17.96 6.34 -19.33
N ALA A 224 18.90 5.91 -18.49
CA ALA A 224 18.89 6.24 -17.07
C ALA A 224 18.94 7.75 -16.85
N VAL A 225 19.80 8.43 -17.61
CA VAL A 225 19.95 9.88 -17.55
C VAL A 225 18.68 10.61 -17.99
N GLU A 226 18.08 10.23 -19.11
CA GLU A 226 16.82 10.81 -19.58
C GLU A 226 15.67 10.61 -18.58
N ASP A 227 15.59 9.46 -17.92
CA ASP A 227 14.57 9.20 -16.92
C ASP A 227 14.79 9.99 -15.63
N LEU A 228 16.06 10.14 -15.21
CA LEU A 228 16.40 10.97 -14.05
C LEU A 228 16.18 12.47 -14.31
N GLU A 229 16.39 12.95 -15.54
CA GLU A 229 16.13 14.35 -15.92
C GLU A 229 14.64 14.74 -15.87
N LYS A 230 13.74 13.77 -16.06
CA LYS A 230 12.29 14.01 -15.95
C LYS A 230 11.85 14.18 -14.49
N LEU A 231 12.70 13.87 -13.52
CA LEU A 231 12.43 13.94 -12.09
C LEU A 231 13.06 15.19 -11.48
N THR A 232 12.32 15.88 -10.61
CA THR A 232 12.74 17.16 -10.03
C THR A 232 13.28 17.04 -8.60
N SER A 233 13.26 15.85 -8.02
CA SER A 233 13.69 15.60 -6.65
C SER A 233 15.20 15.69 -6.49
N ASP A 234 15.65 16.00 -5.28
CA ASP A 234 17.08 16.09 -4.99
C ASP A 234 17.76 14.72 -5.04
N TRP A 235 17.03 13.64 -4.71
CA TRP A 235 17.50 12.28 -4.95
C TRP A 235 17.82 12.05 -6.43
N ALA A 236 16.90 12.40 -7.33
CA ALA A 236 17.10 12.19 -8.76
C ALA A 236 18.27 13.02 -9.32
N LYS A 237 18.43 14.26 -8.88
CA LYS A 237 19.58 15.11 -9.25
C LYS A 237 20.91 14.51 -8.80
N ASN A 238 20.98 14.02 -7.56
CA ASN A 238 22.19 13.39 -7.04
C ASN A 238 22.49 12.08 -7.78
N LYS A 239 21.47 11.25 -8.02
CA LYS A 239 21.61 10.01 -8.77
C LYS A 239 22.00 10.27 -10.23
N LEU A 240 21.49 11.34 -10.85
CA LEU A 240 21.87 11.78 -12.20
C LEU A 240 23.37 12.10 -12.26
N GLN A 241 23.90 12.82 -11.27
CA GLN A 241 25.34 13.11 -11.22
C GLN A 241 26.18 11.83 -11.07
N GLU A 242 25.73 10.88 -10.24
CA GLU A 242 26.38 9.59 -10.07
C GLU A 242 26.41 8.80 -11.38
N VAL A 243 25.26 8.66 -12.05
CA VAL A 243 25.16 7.98 -13.35
C VAL A 243 26.00 8.69 -14.40
N ALA A 244 25.89 10.01 -14.52
CA ALA A 244 26.65 10.78 -15.51
C ALA A 244 28.16 10.64 -15.31
N LYS A 245 28.63 10.58 -14.07
CA LYS A 245 30.03 10.31 -13.76
C LYS A 245 30.45 8.91 -14.21
N GLY A 246 29.76 7.85 -13.76
CA GLY A 246 30.11 6.48 -14.12
C GLY A 246 30.04 6.22 -15.63
N CYS A 247 29.00 6.76 -16.29
CA CYS A 247 28.73 6.52 -17.70
C CYS A 247 29.55 7.37 -18.67
N TYR A 248 29.92 8.61 -18.31
CA TYR A 248 30.55 9.52 -19.27
C TYR A 248 31.91 10.03 -18.83
N VAL A 249 32.18 10.12 -17.52
CA VAL A 249 33.51 10.48 -17.04
C VAL A 249 34.39 9.23 -17.01
N ASP A 250 33.98 8.19 -16.27
CA ASP A 250 34.83 7.02 -16.07
C ASP A 250 35.06 6.25 -17.37
N LEU A 251 34.00 6.00 -18.15
CA LEU A 251 34.11 5.45 -19.52
C LEU A 251 34.85 6.41 -20.47
N GLY A 252 34.58 7.71 -20.38
CA GLY A 252 35.20 8.73 -21.23
C GLY A 252 36.73 8.75 -21.11
N LYS A 253 37.27 8.52 -19.90
CA LYS A 253 38.71 8.40 -19.67
C LYS A 253 39.37 7.26 -20.44
N LYS A 254 38.61 6.24 -20.84
CA LYS A 254 39.11 5.16 -21.72
C LYS A 254 38.80 5.41 -23.20
N ILE A 255 37.57 5.84 -23.49
CA ILE A 255 37.09 6.04 -24.87
C ILE A 255 37.86 7.16 -25.56
N LEU A 256 37.99 8.32 -24.90
CA LEU A 256 38.54 9.50 -25.55
C LEU A 256 40.00 9.35 -25.96
N PRO A 257 40.94 8.88 -25.11
CA PRO A 257 42.32 8.66 -25.53
C PRO A 257 42.45 7.60 -26.63
N ALA A 258 41.54 6.62 -26.68
CA ALA A 258 41.59 5.55 -27.66
C ALA A 258 41.18 5.99 -29.07
N GLN A 259 40.26 6.97 -29.17
CA GLN A 259 39.58 7.34 -30.42
C GLN A 259 39.87 8.77 -30.91
N VAL A 260 40.03 9.76 -30.03
CA VAL A 260 40.04 11.20 -30.41
C VAL A 260 41.12 11.56 -31.43
N ASP A 261 42.33 11.00 -31.27
CA ASP A 261 43.44 11.29 -32.18
C ASP A 261 43.30 10.54 -33.53
N LYS A 262 42.52 9.45 -33.58
CA LYS A 262 42.33 8.61 -34.78
C LYS A 262 41.10 8.99 -35.61
N MET A 263 40.11 9.63 -34.98
CA MET A 263 38.82 9.90 -35.62
C MET A 263 38.96 10.98 -36.72
N LEU A 264 38.34 10.80 -37.88
CA LEU A 264 38.29 11.84 -38.94
C LEU A 264 37.07 12.75 -38.79
N ILE A 265 35.99 12.22 -38.23
CA ILE A 265 34.74 12.88 -37.86
C ILE A 265 34.42 12.55 -36.40
N CYS A 266 33.43 13.21 -35.78
CA CYS A 266 33.03 12.83 -34.43
C CYS A 266 32.41 11.42 -34.44
N GLU A 267 33.11 10.45 -33.86
CA GLU A 267 32.58 9.10 -33.71
C GLU A 267 31.50 9.07 -32.64
N TYR A 268 30.49 8.22 -32.84
CA TYR A 268 29.31 8.15 -31.96
C TYR A 268 29.67 8.04 -30.47
N GLN A 269 30.63 7.19 -30.11
CA GLN A 269 31.01 6.99 -28.70
C GLN A 269 31.71 8.22 -28.10
N VAL A 270 32.55 8.91 -28.89
CA VAL A 270 33.17 10.17 -28.49
C VAL A 270 32.12 11.28 -28.40
N GLU A 271 31.18 11.31 -29.32
CA GLU A 271 30.07 12.28 -29.34
C GLU A 271 29.19 12.17 -28.10
N GLN A 272 28.82 10.95 -27.70
CA GLN A 272 28.03 10.69 -26.50
C GLN A 272 28.71 11.26 -25.25
N VAL A 273 30.00 10.93 -25.06
CA VAL A 273 30.80 11.46 -23.94
C VAL A 273 30.91 12.98 -24.01
N TYR A 274 31.25 13.53 -25.18
CA TYR A 274 31.41 14.98 -25.38
C TYR A 274 30.13 15.76 -25.07
N LYS A 275 28.99 15.33 -25.63
CA LYS A 275 27.67 15.96 -25.40
C LYS A 275 27.28 15.89 -23.94
N ALA A 276 27.43 14.73 -23.30
CA ALA A 276 27.08 14.56 -21.89
C ALA A 276 27.95 15.41 -20.95
N VAL A 277 29.27 15.44 -21.17
CA VAL A 277 30.20 16.23 -20.36
C VAL A 277 29.86 17.72 -20.41
N LYS A 278 29.55 18.24 -21.61
CA LYS A 278 29.12 19.63 -21.78
C LYS A 278 27.74 19.89 -21.16
N LYS A 279 26.76 19.00 -21.41
CA LYS A 279 25.37 19.15 -20.93
C LYS A 279 25.29 19.15 -19.41
N TYR A 280 26.01 18.24 -18.74
CA TYR A 280 25.99 18.10 -17.28
C TYR A 280 27.12 18.87 -16.59
N ASN A 281 27.92 19.63 -17.34
CA ASN A 281 29.08 20.37 -16.82
C ASN A 281 30.00 19.48 -15.97
N LEU A 282 30.26 18.26 -16.46
CA LEU A 282 31.11 17.29 -15.77
C LEU A 282 32.56 17.78 -15.87
N LYS A 283 33.26 17.85 -14.75
CA LYS A 283 34.65 18.31 -14.69
C LYS A 283 35.54 17.18 -14.23
N ASP A 284 36.58 16.90 -15.00
CA ASP A 284 37.60 15.94 -14.62
C ASP A 284 38.92 16.27 -15.33
N ALA A 285 39.99 16.45 -14.56
CA ALA A 285 41.27 16.93 -15.08
C ALA A 285 41.88 16.01 -16.16
N GLU A 286 41.62 14.70 -16.10
CA GLU A 286 42.12 13.74 -17.09
C GLU A 286 41.28 13.79 -18.37
N LEU A 287 39.99 14.11 -18.25
CA LEU A 287 39.05 14.16 -19.36
C LEU A 287 39.06 15.51 -20.09
N ASP A 288 39.21 16.62 -19.37
CA ASP A 288 39.05 17.99 -19.88
C ASP A 288 39.94 18.26 -21.11
N GLY A 289 41.19 17.82 -21.07
CA GLY A 289 42.12 17.97 -22.20
C GLY A 289 41.67 17.20 -23.45
N TRP A 290 41.06 16.03 -23.28
CA TRP A 290 40.53 15.25 -24.40
C TRP A 290 39.24 15.84 -24.96
N ILE A 291 38.40 16.40 -24.10
CA ILE A 291 37.19 17.11 -24.51
C ILE A 291 37.55 18.34 -25.35
N THR A 292 38.57 19.10 -24.96
CA THR A 292 39.09 20.21 -25.77
C THR A 292 39.61 19.75 -27.13
N LYS A 293 40.32 18.62 -27.19
CA LYS A 293 40.78 18.04 -28.47
C LYS A 293 39.62 17.58 -29.35
N ALA A 294 38.57 17.00 -28.75
CA ALA A 294 37.40 16.51 -29.48
C ALA A 294 36.53 17.65 -30.06
N ASP A 295 36.57 18.85 -29.45
CA ASP A 295 35.78 20.03 -29.81
C ASP A 295 35.82 20.35 -31.32
N ALA A 296 37.02 20.29 -31.93
CA ALA A 296 37.23 20.57 -33.35
C ALA A 296 36.41 19.69 -34.30
N LYS A 297 36.08 18.46 -33.89
CA LYS A 297 35.33 17.49 -34.70
C LYS A 297 33.90 17.29 -34.21
N CYS A 298 33.63 17.55 -32.93
CA CYS A 298 32.35 17.22 -32.26
C CYS A 298 31.47 18.45 -31.94
N ALA A 299 31.98 19.68 -31.98
CA ALA A 299 31.16 20.86 -31.65
C ALA A 299 30.01 21.13 -32.65
N GLY A 300 30.16 20.67 -33.90
CA GLY A 300 29.17 20.86 -34.97
C GLY A 300 28.22 19.68 -35.21
N SER A 301 28.39 18.56 -34.50
CA SER A 301 27.51 17.40 -34.66
C SER A 301 26.18 17.65 -33.95
N LYS A 302 25.13 17.89 -34.74
CA LYS A 302 23.76 18.04 -34.25
C LYS A 302 23.17 16.68 -33.93
#